data_AF-A0A420WKT8-F1
#
_entry.id   AF-A0A420WKT8-F1
#
_cell.length_a   1.000
_cell.length_b   1.000
_cell.length_c   1.000
_cell.angle_alpha   90.00
_cell.angle_beta   90.00
_cell.angle_gamma   90.00
#
_symmetry.space_group_name_H-M   'P 1'
#
loop_
_entity.id
_entity.type
_entity.pdbx_description
1 polymer ?
#
loop_
_entity_poly.entity_id
_entity_poly.type
_entity_poly.pdbx_seq_one_letter_code
_entity_poly.pdbx_strand_id
1 'polypeptide(L)'
;MLQNLMPASIMFFITVAFVALFFAPAMLQRKNKLLNFYWVGCWIFLGMITSVSGAQNTLMLLGYNADAVSESVLSGFVLSFIFFVVFAWFRLSSSALWFGVKKAFHRRPNT
;
A
#
# COMPACT_ATOMS: atom_id res chain seq x y z
N MET A 1 -0.65 29.60 17.88
CA MET A 1 -0.32 28.18 18.12
C MET A 1 -1.49 27.37 18.68
N LEU A 2 -2.20 27.82 19.73
CA LEU A 2 -3.38 27.11 20.27
C LEU A 2 -4.57 26.95 19.29
N GLN A 3 -4.80 27.92 18.40
CA GLN A 3 -5.88 27.85 17.40
C GLN A 3 -5.68 26.75 16.34
N ASN A 4 -4.42 26.36 16.06
CA ASN A 4 -4.12 25.32 15.09
C ASN A 4 -4.01 23.92 15.71
N LEU A 5 -4.01 23.82 17.04
CA LEU A 5 -3.90 22.54 17.74
C LEU A 5 -5.15 21.68 17.52
N MET A 6 -6.32 22.31 17.52
CA MET A 6 -7.60 21.64 17.28
C MET A 6 -7.65 21.00 15.87
N PRO A 7 -7.46 21.72 14.75
CA PRO A 7 -7.46 21.11 13.42
C PRO A 7 -6.33 20.09 13.23
N ALA A 8 -5.13 20.34 13.77
CA ALA A 8 -4.03 19.38 13.71
C ALA A 8 -4.36 18.06 14.43
N SER A 9 -4.99 18.13 15.61
CA SER A 9 -5.41 16.94 16.34
C SER A 9 -6.47 16.14 15.59
N ILE A 10 -7.43 16.80 14.94
CA ILE A 10 -8.47 16.14 14.15
C ILE A 10 -7.84 15.42 12.95
N MET A 11 -6.95 16.07 12.21
CA MET A 11 -6.20 15.48 11.09
C MET A 11 -5.39 14.25 11.53
N PHE A 12 -4.73 14.35 12.69
CA PHE A 12 -3.98 13.23 13.28
C PHE A 12 -4.88 12.03 13.60
N PHE A 13 -5.97 12.24 14.34
CA PHE A 13 -6.88 11.15 14.70
C PHE A 13 -7.55 10.50 13.49
N ILE A 14 -7.95 11.30 12.49
CA ILE A 14 -8.49 10.77 11.24
C ILE A 14 -7.44 9.91 10.53
N THR A 15 -6.21 10.39 10.42
CA THR A 15 -5.11 9.63 9.80
C THR A 15 -4.88 8.30 10.53
N VAL A 16 -4.81 8.32 11.86
CA VAL A 16 -4.66 7.11 12.69
C VAL A 16 -5.82 6.14 12.47
N ALA A 17 -7.06 6.64 12.40
CA ALA A 17 -8.23 5.81 12.16
C ALA A 17 -8.19 5.13 10.77
N PHE A 18 -7.82 5.87 9.72
CA PHE A 18 -7.68 5.31 8.37
C PHE A 18 -6.52 4.32 8.26
N VAL A 19 -5.37 4.63 8.87
CA VAL A 19 -4.23 3.70 8.92
C VAL A 19 -4.64 2.42 9.64
N ALA A 20 -5.33 2.51 10.77
CA ALA A 20 -5.86 1.34 11.49
C ALA A 20 -6.86 0.54 10.63
N LEU A 21 -7.71 1.22 9.85
CA LEU A 21 -8.64 0.57 8.92
C LEU A 21 -7.90 -0.18 7.81
N PHE A 22 -6.75 0.32 7.34
CA PHE A 22 -5.90 -0.41 6.38
C PHE A 22 -5.21 -1.65 6.96
N PHE A 23 -5.02 -1.72 8.29
CA PHE A 23 -4.53 -2.94 8.93
C PHE A 23 -5.59 -4.05 9.02
N ALA A 24 -6.89 -3.72 9.01
CA ALA A 24 -7.96 -4.73 9.05
C ALA A 24 -7.89 -5.73 7.87
N PRO A 25 -7.83 -5.32 6.59
CA PRO A 25 -7.67 -6.25 5.48
C PRO A 25 -6.30 -6.93 5.44
N ALA A 26 -5.26 -6.35 6.08
CA ALA A 26 -3.95 -6.98 6.22
C ALA A 26 -3.98 -8.21 7.16
N MET A 27 -4.96 -8.31 8.06
CA MET A 27 -5.10 -9.48 8.96
C MET A 27 -5.84 -10.66 8.32
N LEU A 28 -6.49 -10.49 7.17
CA LEU A 28 -7.18 -11.59 6.49
C LEU A 28 -6.18 -12.56 5.84
N GLN A 29 -6.04 -13.74 6.44
CA GLN A 29 -5.20 -14.80 5.91
C GLN A 29 -5.83 -15.45 4.67
N ARG A 30 -5.19 -15.30 3.51
CA ARG A 30 -5.59 -16.02 2.29
C ARG A 30 -4.89 -17.38 2.17
N LYS A 31 -5.62 -18.38 1.64
CA LYS A 31 -5.13 -19.76 1.44
C LYS A 31 -3.86 -19.86 0.60
N ASN A 32 -3.67 -18.97 -0.37
CA ASN A 32 -2.46 -18.92 -1.19
C ASN A 32 -1.43 -17.99 -0.55
N LYS A 33 -0.32 -18.54 -0.03
CA LYS A 33 0.77 -17.80 0.63
C LYS A 33 1.33 -16.66 -0.23
N LEU A 34 1.43 -16.89 -1.54
CA LEU A 34 2.02 -15.94 -2.48
C LEU A 34 1.09 -14.74 -2.69
N LEU A 35 -0.21 -15.00 -2.81
CA LEU A 35 -1.22 -13.96 -2.88
C LEU A 35 -1.37 -13.22 -1.53
N ASN A 36 -1.22 -13.94 -0.41
CA ASN A 36 -1.27 -13.35 0.93
C ASN A 36 -0.12 -12.36 1.16
N PHE A 37 1.10 -12.69 0.71
CA PHE A 37 2.24 -11.77 0.80
C PHE A 37 1.99 -10.45 0.07
N TYR A 38 1.51 -10.51 -1.19
CA TYR A 38 1.20 -9.30 -1.95
C TYR A 38 0.01 -8.53 -1.39
N TRP A 39 -0.99 -9.23 -0.87
CA TRP A 39 -2.14 -8.62 -0.20
C TRP A 39 -1.71 -7.84 1.04
N VAL A 40 -1.04 -8.49 1.98
CA VAL A 40 -0.55 -7.87 3.23
C VAL A 40 0.43 -6.74 2.92
N GLY A 41 1.38 -6.96 2.01
CA GLY A 41 2.33 -5.92 1.60
C GLY A 41 1.65 -4.69 1.02
N CYS A 42 0.65 -4.86 0.16
CA CYS A 42 -0.11 -3.75 -0.41
C CYS A 42 -0.75 -2.86 0.67
N TRP A 43 -1.41 -3.48 1.65
CA TRP A 43 -2.07 -2.76 2.74
C TRP A 43 -1.08 -2.06 3.69
N ILE A 44 0.07 -2.69 3.97
CA ILE A 44 1.13 -2.07 4.77
C ILE A 44 1.72 -0.85 4.05
N PHE A 45 1.97 -0.94 2.74
CA PHE A 45 2.47 0.20 1.96
C PHE A 45 1.45 1.35 1.92
N LEU A 46 0.16 1.04 1.74
CA LEU A 46 -0.92 2.03 1.83
C LEU A 46 -0.94 2.70 3.21
N GLY A 47 -0.87 1.93 4.30
CA GLY A 47 -0.78 2.46 5.66
C GLY A 47 0.44 3.39 5.85
N MET A 48 1.60 3.00 5.34
CA MET A 48 2.82 3.80 5.41
C MET A 48 2.68 5.12 4.64
N ILE A 49 2.23 5.08 3.38
CA ILE A 49 2.04 6.29 2.55
C ILE A 49 1.03 7.24 3.21
N THR A 50 -0.10 6.72 3.68
CA THR A 50 -1.12 7.52 4.36
C THR A 50 -0.62 8.09 5.68
N SER A 51 0.17 7.34 6.45
CA SER A 51 0.74 7.83 7.71
C SER A 51 1.71 9.00 7.49
N VAL A 52 2.60 8.90 6.48
CA VAL A 52 3.58 9.94 6.16
C VAL A 52 2.86 11.18 5.59
N SER A 53 1.89 10.98 4.69
CA SER A 53 1.10 12.08 4.12
C SER A 53 0.24 12.80 5.18
N GLY A 54 -0.41 12.07 6.08
CA GLY A 54 -1.19 12.65 7.17
C GLY A 54 -0.31 13.34 8.22
N ALA A 55 0.87 12.78 8.51
CA ALA A 55 1.86 13.43 9.37
C ALA A 55 2.33 14.76 8.77
N GLN A 56 2.66 14.80 7.48
CA GLN A 56 3.04 16.05 6.79
C GLN A 56 1.96 17.13 6.93
N ASN A 57 0.71 16.80 6.62
CA ASN A 57 -0.41 17.74 6.77
C ASN A 57 -0.60 18.22 8.21
N THR A 58 -0.39 17.33 9.19
CA THR A 58 -0.47 17.69 10.61
C THR A 58 0.65 18.65 11.01
N LEU A 59 1.90 18.38 10.61
CA LEU A 59 3.04 19.27 10.88
C LEU A 59 2.90 20.63 10.19
N MET A 60 2.35 20.66 8.97
CA MET A 60 2.06 21.89 8.24
C MET A 60 1.07 22.78 9.01
N LEU A 61 0.01 22.19 9.59
CA LEU A 61 -0.95 22.93 10.43
C LEU A 61 -0.32 23.49 11.71
N LEU A 62 0.66 22.78 12.28
CA LEU A 62 1.43 23.21 13.44
C LEU A 62 2.47 24.30 13.12
N GLY A 63 2.67 24.63 11.84
CA GLY A 63 3.61 25.67 11.38
C GLY A 63 5.05 25.19 11.27
N TYR A 64 5.30 23.87 11.28
CA TYR A 64 6.62 23.30 11.02
C TYR A 64 6.81 23.07 9.52
N ASN A 65 7.84 23.71 8.94
CA ASN A 65 8.25 23.47 7.55
C ASN A 65 8.94 22.11 7.42
N ALA A 66 8.15 21.05 7.31
CA ALA A 66 8.62 19.68 7.08
C ALA A 66 8.40 19.21 5.64
N ASP A 67 7.99 20.10 4.73
CA ASP A 67 7.53 19.74 3.39
C ASP A 67 8.62 19.07 2.54
N ALA A 68 9.82 19.66 2.45
CA ALA A 68 10.88 19.13 1.60
C ALA A 68 11.32 17.70 2.00
N VAL A 69 11.39 17.42 3.30
CA VAL A 69 11.77 16.10 3.82
C VAL A 69 10.62 15.12 3.66
N SER A 70 9.39 15.53 4.00
CA SER A 70 8.21 14.66 3.93
C SER A 70 7.87 14.28 2.49
N GLU A 71 7.99 15.23 1.55
CA GLU A 71 7.74 15.01 0.12
C GLU A 71 8.74 14.02 -0.48
N SER A 72 10.02 14.16 -0.15
CA SER A 72 11.08 13.24 -0.59
C SER A 72 10.82 11.82 -0.08
N VAL A 73 10.46 11.68 1.20
CA VAL A 73 10.17 10.40 1.83
C VAL A 73 8.89 9.78 1.25
N LEU A 74 7.83 10.57 1.08
CA LEU A 74 6.57 10.13 0.50
C LEU A 74 6.76 9.65 -0.94
N SER A 75 7.51 10.40 -1.75
CA SER A 75 7.86 10.03 -3.12
C SER A 75 8.62 8.68 -3.16
N GLY A 76 9.58 8.48 -2.25
CA GLY A 76 10.29 7.21 -2.11
C GLY A 76 9.38 6.02 -1.78
N PHE A 77 8.42 6.20 -0.86
CA PHE A 77 7.44 5.17 -0.52
C PHE A 77 6.48 4.87 -1.68
N VAL A 78 6.00 5.91 -2.38
CA VAL A 78 5.13 5.75 -3.56
C VAL A 78 5.85 5.02 -4.68
N LEU A 79 7.10 5.38 -4.96
CA LEU A 79 7.92 4.73 -5.99
C LEU A 79 8.15 3.24 -5.65
N SER A 80 8.50 2.95 -4.40
CA SER A 80 8.66 1.59 -3.89
C SER A 80 7.36 0.77 -4.00
N PHE A 81 6.22 1.39 -3.69
CA PHE A 81 4.90 0.79 -3.84
C PHE A 81 4.58 0.46 -5.30
N ILE A 82 4.87 1.36 -6.24
CA ILE A 82 4.67 1.11 -7.68
C ILE A 82 5.50 -0.08 -8.14
N PHE A 83 6.80 -0.13 -7.80
CA PHE A 83 7.66 -1.26 -8.13
C PHE A 83 7.14 -2.58 -7.54
N PHE A 84 6.68 -2.55 -6.29
CA PHE A 84 6.08 -3.71 -5.64
C PHE A 84 4.84 -4.21 -6.38
N VAL A 85 3.93 -3.31 -6.78
CA VAL A 85 2.70 -3.65 -7.52
C VAL A 85 3.01 -4.18 -8.91
N VAL A 86 3.92 -3.54 -9.65
CA VAL A 86 4.33 -4.01 -10.99
C VAL A 86 4.97 -5.39 -10.92
N PHE A 87 5.84 -5.63 -9.92
CA PHE A 87 6.47 -6.93 -9.73
C PHE A 87 5.45 -8.00 -9.31
N ALA A 88 4.50 -7.65 -8.42
CA ALA A 88 3.39 -8.51 -8.06
C ALA A 88 2.55 -8.90 -9.27
N TRP A 89 2.20 -7.91 -10.09
CA TRP A 89 1.40 -8.07 -11.30
C TRP A 89 2.08 -9.01 -12.30
N PHE A 90 3.36 -8.79 -12.57
CA PHE A 90 4.12 -9.62 -13.50
C PHE A 90 4.22 -11.07 -13.01
N ARG A 91 4.47 -11.27 -11.71
CA ARG A 91 4.58 -12.61 -11.11
C ARG A 91 3.25 -13.37 -11.05
N LEU A 92 2.14 -12.66 -10.80
CA LEU A 92 0.80 -13.23 -10.84
C LEU A 92 0.37 -13.57 -12.27
N SER A 93 0.65 -12.68 -13.22
CA SER A 93 0.34 -12.88 -14.64
C SER A 93 1.13 -14.03 -15.25
N SER A 94 2.42 -14.17 -14.93
CA SER A 94 3.23 -15.30 -15.39
C SER A 94 2.76 -16.64 -14.82
N SER A 95 2.36 -16.66 -13.54
CA SER A 95 1.76 -17.85 -12.92
C SER A 95 0.44 -18.22 -13.60
N ALA A 96 -0.43 -17.25 -13.87
CA ALA A 96 -1.71 -17.47 -14.55
C ALA A 96 -1.52 -17.96 -16.00
N LEU A 97 -0.59 -17.36 -16.75
CA LEU A 97 -0.23 -17.77 -18.10
C LEU A 97 0.33 -19.20 -18.12
N TRP A 98 1.18 -19.58 -17.17
CA TRP A 98 1.73 -20.93 -17.10
C TRP A 98 0.64 -21.99 -16.87
N PHE A 99 -0.33 -21.72 -16.00
CA PHE A 99 -1.49 -22.61 -15.82
C PHE A 99 -2.40 -22.65 -17.06
N GLY A 100 -2.59 -21.52 -17.75
CA GLY A 100 -3.33 -21.45 -19.01
C GLY A 100 -2.67 -22.26 -20.12
N VAL A 101 -1.35 -22.12 -20.29
CA VAL A 101 -0.54 -22.87 -21.27
C VAL A 101 -0.54 -24.36 -20.95
N LYS A 102 -0.34 -24.75 -19.68
CA LYS A 102 -0.36 -26.16 -19.27
C LYS A 102 -1.72 -26.81 -19.52
N LYS A 103 -2.82 -26.09 -19.29
CA LYS A 103 -4.18 -26.56 -19.57
C LYS A 103 -4.47 -26.63 -21.08
N ALA A 104 -3.93 -25.71 -21.88
CA ALA A 104 -4.02 -25.75 -23.34
C ALA A 104 -3.20 -26.90 -23.94
N PHE A 105 -2.03 -27.20 -23.37
CA PHE A 105 -1.18 -28.30 -23.81
C PHE A 105 -1.80 -29.69 -23.52
N HIS A 106 -2.48 -29.83 -22.38
CA HIS A 106 -3.24 -31.06 -22.06
C HIS A 106 -4.57 -31.21 -22.82
N ARG A 107 -5.03 -30.16 -23.52
CA ARG A 107 -6.23 -30.20 -24.36
C ARG A 107 -5.95 -30.45 -25.84
N ARG A 108 -4.71 -30.71 -26.24
CA ARG A 108 -4.46 -31.27 -27.57
C ARG A 108 -4.89 -32.75 -27.56
N PRO A 109 -6.00 -33.14 -28.21
CA PRO A 109 -6.22 -34.55 -28.51
C PRO A 109 -5.03 -35.03 -29.34
N ASN A 110 -4.39 -36.11 -28.90
CA ASN A 110 -3.66 -36.95 -29.84
C ASN A 110 -4.69 -37.45 -30.86
N THR A 111 -4.36 -37.29 -32.13
CA THR A 111 -5.10 -37.71 -33.34
C THR A 111 -6.40 -36.98 -33.64
#